data_AF-A0A355EWT1-F1
#
_entry.id   AF-A0A355EWT1-F1
#
_cell.length_a   1.000
_cell.length_b   1.000
_cell.length_c   1.000
_cell.angle_alpha   90.00
_cell.angle_beta   90.00
_cell.angle_gamma   90.00
#
_symmetry.space_group_name_H-M   'P 1'
#
loop_
_entity.id
_entity.type
_entity.pdbx_description
1 polymer ?
#
loop_
_entity_poly.entity_id
_entity_poly.type
_entity_poly.pdbx_seq_one_letter_code
_entity_poly.pdbx_strand_id
1 'polypeptide(L)'
;VCTLPFTGRHSFESLTDDAAVETMFRTHFPDVVPFMPNAVAEFQSRPISELITIRTSRWHHKGKVLLIGDAAHSVIPFYGQGMNAAFEDCSILNRLIDRRGTGDRQALFAEFQDLRKPNTDVLARLSIANFFEMQDTARRPLVTARKRTSIFLNKLFRQHSMPLYTMISHTTIPYAEAVEKHRRQERIARWLGLDLVVGAVSLHVRLRAALARRRAARLATEA
;
A
#
# COMPACT_ATOMS: atom_id res chain seq x y z
N VAL A 1 -5.80 11.40 7.72
CA VAL A 1 -4.38 11.29 8.12
C VAL A 1 -3.57 12.14 7.16
N CYS A 2 -2.81 13.11 7.67
CA CYS A 2 -1.87 13.91 6.88
C CYS A 2 -0.48 13.31 7.03
N THR A 3 0.17 12.95 5.92
CA THR A 3 1.51 12.38 5.93
C THR A 3 2.46 13.34 5.20
N LEU A 4 3.41 13.90 5.93
CA LEU A 4 4.42 14.82 5.42
C LEU A 4 5.82 14.38 5.91
N PRO A 5 6.89 14.76 5.22
CA PRO A 5 8.24 14.70 5.78
C PRO A 5 8.33 15.51 7.07
N PHE A 6 9.23 15.15 7.97
CA PHE A 6 9.50 15.95 9.17
C PHE A 6 10.13 17.30 8.84
N THR A 7 11.11 17.31 7.94
CA THR A 7 11.92 18.50 7.61
C THR A 7 11.86 18.86 6.13
N GLY A 8 12.21 20.10 5.80
CA GLY A 8 12.30 20.62 4.42
C GLY A 8 11.17 21.56 4.03
N ARG A 9 11.15 22.02 2.77
CA ARG A 9 10.24 23.09 2.31
C ARG A 9 8.75 22.76 2.42
N HIS A 10 8.38 21.50 2.23
CA HIS A 10 7.01 21.01 2.33
C HIS A 10 6.97 19.88 3.37
N SER A 11 6.99 20.26 4.64
CA SER A 11 7.19 19.36 5.78
C SER A 11 6.38 19.79 7.00
N PHE A 12 6.35 18.96 8.04
CA PHE A 12 5.78 19.36 9.33
C PHE A 12 6.49 20.58 9.95
N GLU A 13 7.81 20.66 9.84
CA GLU A 13 8.60 21.81 10.33
C GLU A 13 8.22 23.13 9.66
N SER A 14 7.78 23.10 8.39
CA SER A 14 7.35 24.29 7.66
C SER A 14 5.96 24.83 8.06
N LEU A 15 5.21 24.10 8.91
CA LEU A 15 3.84 24.42 9.30
C LEU A 15 3.80 24.97 10.73
N THR A 16 4.40 26.16 10.91
CA THR A 16 4.66 26.76 12.23
C THR A 16 3.45 27.45 12.87
N ASP A 17 2.45 27.84 12.07
CA ASP A 17 1.29 28.60 12.53
C ASP A 17 0.01 28.23 11.76
N ASP A 18 -1.12 28.73 12.26
CA ASP A 18 -2.45 28.47 11.71
C ASP A 18 -2.59 28.91 10.24
N ALA A 19 -1.95 30.02 9.86
CA ALA A 19 -2.02 30.54 8.50
C ALA A 19 -1.25 29.65 7.52
N ALA A 20 -0.09 29.11 7.93
CA ALA A 20 0.69 28.15 7.15
C ALA A 20 -0.10 26.84 6.95
N VAL A 21 -0.76 26.34 8.00
CA VAL A 21 -1.61 25.14 7.94
C VAL A 21 -2.82 25.37 7.03
N GLU A 22 -3.52 26.50 7.18
CA GLU A 22 -4.66 26.85 6.32
C GLU A 22 -4.24 26.95 4.86
N THR A 23 -3.12 27.62 4.58
CA THR A 23 -2.56 27.77 3.23
C THR A 23 -2.24 26.41 2.61
N MET A 24 -1.65 25.49 3.38
CA MET A 24 -1.34 24.13 2.93
C MET A 24 -2.61 23.38 2.52
N PHE A 25 -3.65 23.42 3.36
CA PHE A 25 -4.92 22.75 3.07
C PHE A 25 -5.64 23.35 1.86
N ARG A 26 -5.72 24.68 1.75
CA ARG A 26 -6.36 25.34 0.59
C ARG A 26 -5.58 25.12 -0.71
N THR A 27 -4.26 25.04 -0.64
CA THR A 27 -3.41 24.85 -1.82
C THR A 27 -3.50 23.41 -2.33
N HIS A 28 -3.43 22.42 -1.44
CA HIS A 28 -3.30 21.01 -1.83
C HIS A 28 -4.61 20.23 -1.80
N PHE A 29 -5.61 20.66 -1.02
CA PHE A 29 -6.87 19.95 -0.80
C PHE A 29 -8.10 20.91 -0.83
N PRO A 30 -8.22 21.84 -1.79
CA PRO A 30 -9.29 22.85 -1.80
C PRO A 30 -10.70 22.24 -1.84
N ASP A 31 -10.85 21.06 -2.41
CA ASP A 31 -12.08 20.29 -2.52
C ASP A 31 -12.51 19.64 -1.20
N VAL A 32 -11.57 19.41 -0.28
CA VAL A 32 -11.83 18.73 1.00
C VAL A 32 -12.04 19.73 2.14
N VAL A 33 -11.42 20.92 2.07
CA VAL A 33 -11.53 21.96 3.12
C VAL A 33 -12.97 22.27 3.55
N PRO A 34 -13.97 22.39 2.66
CA PRO A 34 -15.35 22.66 3.06
C PRO A 34 -15.95 21.60 4.01
N PHE A 35 -15.41 20.38 4.01
CA PHE A 35 -15.85 19.28 4.86
C PHE A 35 -15.01 19.13 6.14
N MET A 36 -14.00 19.97 6.33
CA MET A 36 -13.09 19.94 7.48
C MET A 36 -13.05 21.31 8.20
N PRO A 37 -14.17 21.77 8.80
CA PRO A 37 -14.27 23.11 9.38
C PRO A 37 -13.25 23.38 10.49
N ASN A 38 -12.78 22.32 11.18
CA ASN A 38 -11.82 22.41 12.29
C ASN A 38 -10.41 21.97 11.89
N ALA A 39 -10.08 21.90 10.59
CA ALA A 39 -8.82 21.31 10.09
C ALA A 39 -7.57 21.88 10.77
N VAL A 40 -7.50 23.21 10.92
CA VAL A 40 -6.34 23.90 11.50
C VAL A 40 -6.20 23.57 12.99
N ALA A 41 -7.26 23.76 13.77
CA ALA A 41 -7.26 23.46 15.20
C ALA A 41 -6.96 21.98 15.48
N GLU A 42 -7.51 21.07 14.68
CA GLU A 42 -7.23 19.64 14.79
C GLU A 42 -5.80 19.27 14.38
N PHE A 43 -5.21 19.99 13.43
CA PHE A 43 -3.83 19.75 13.01
C PHE A 43 -2.85 20.18 14.12
N GLN A 44 -3.05 21.36 14.70
CA GLN A 44 -2.18 21.90 15.76
C GLN A 44 -2.28 21.14 17.09
N SER A 45 -3.48 20.68 17.44
CA SER A 45 -3.71 19.98 18.72
C SER A 45 -3.25 18.52 18.72
N ARG A 46 -3.02 17.91 17.55
CA ARG A 46 -2.65 16.49 17.44
C ARG A 46 -1.14 16.32 17.35
N PRO A 47 -0.53 15.45 18.16
CA PRO A 47 0.89 15.18 18.08
C PRO A 47 1.23 14.52 16.73
N ILE A 48 2.42 14.83 16.22
CA ILE A 48 2.96 14.19 15.02
C ILE A 48 3.46 12.79 15.39
N SER A 49 3.06 11.79 14.60
CA SER A 49 3.48 10.39 14.78
C SER A 49 4.46 9.94 13.70
N GLU A 50 5.49 9.20 14.10
CA GLU A 50 6.40 8.51 13.19
C GLU A 50 5.75 7.25 12.60
N LEU A 51 5.98 7.02 11.31
CA LEU A 51 5.59 5.79 10.62
C LEU A 51 6.84 4.94 10.43
N ILE A 52 6.92 3.83 11.17
CA ILE A 52 8.07 2.93 11.14
C ILE A 52 7.72 1.57 10.56
N THR A 53 8.72 0.91 9.98
CA THR A 53 8.64 -0.52 9.63
C THR A 53 9.70 -1.25 10.43
N ILE A 54 9.28 -2.23 11.24
CA ILE A 54 10.17 -3.06 12.05
C ILE A 54 10.20 -4.45 11.45
N ARG A 55 11.41 -4.98 11.23
CA ARG A 55 11.64 -6.36 10.80
C ARG A 55 12.64 -7.01 11.73
N THR A 56 12.21 -8.04 12.45
CA THR A 56 13.05 -8.80 13.38
C THR A 56 13.44 -10.16 12.79
N SER A 57 14.66 -10.62 13.07
CA SER A 57 15.17 -11.90 12.55
C SER A 57 14.69 -13.11 13.33
N ARG A 58 14.39 -12.96 14.62
CA ARG A 58 13.97 -14.02 15.54
C ARG A 58 12.76 -13.57 16.35
N TRP A 59 11.72 -14.39 16.36
CA TRP A 59 10.43 -14.11 17.02
C TRP A 59 10.22 -14.93 18.28
N HIS A 60 11.04 -15.94 18.53
CA HIS A 60 10.85 -16.84 19.66
C HIS A 60 12.16 -17.12 20.41
N HIS A 61 12.03 -17.47 21.68
CA HIS A 61 13.18 -17.80 22.52
C HIS A 61 12.89 -18.98 23.47
N LYS A 62 13.67 -20.06 23.33
CA LYS A 62 13.70 -21.24 24.23
C LYS A 62 12.32 -21.82 24.57
N GLY A 63 11.35 -21.77 23.67
CA GLY A 63 9.97 -22.21 23.92
C GLY A 63 9.23 -21.44 25.02
N LYS A 64 9.74 -20.28 25.45
CA LYS A 64 9.19 -19.47 26.54
C LYS A 64 8.48 -18.21 26.06
N VAL A 65 8.99 -17.60 24.99
CA VAL A 65 8.47 -16.35 24.44
C VAL A 65 8.26 -16.52 22.94
N LEU A 66 7.16 -15.96 22.44
CA LEU A 66 6.85 -15.78 21.04
C LEU A 66 6.32 -14.37 20.81
N LEU A 67 6.85 -13.67 19.80
CA LEU A 67 6.36 -12.39 19.31
C LEU A 67 5.36 -12.63 18.16
N ILE A 68 4.27 -11.85 18.15
CA ILE A 68 3.23 -11.85 17.10
C ILE A 68 2.79 -10.42 16.81
N GLY A 69 2.16 -10.19 15.65
CA GLY A 69 1.69 -8.87 15.23
C GLY A 69 2.81 -7.84 15.16
N ASP A 70 2.50 -6.59 15.51
CA ASP A 70 3.45 -5.47 15.45
C ASP A 70 4.73 -5.67 16.28
N ALA A 71 4.68 -6.47 17.36
CA ALA A 71 5.87 -6.82 18.13
C ALA A 71 6.89 -7.64 17.31
N ALA A 72 6.42 -8.38 16.30
CA ALA A 72 7.25 -9.17 15.40
C ALA A 72 7.51 -8.44 14.05
N HIS A 73 6.50 -7.76 13.51
CA HIS A 73 6.50 -7.24 12.13
C HIS A 73 5.65 -5.96 11.92
N SER A 74 5.92 -4.88 12.66
CA SER A 74 5.22 -3.61 12.40
C SER A 74 5.48 -3.07 10.99
N VAL A 75 4.42 -2.66 10.29
CA VAL A 75 4.45 -2.14 8.92
C VAL A 75 3.74 -0.80 8.81
N ILE A 76 4.26 0.07 7.95
CA ILE A 76 3.59 1.34 7.65
C ILE A 76 2.20 1.13 7.01
N PRO A 77 1.22 2.00 7.29
CA PRO A 77 -0.20 1.72 7.00
C PRO A 77 -0.61 1.88 5.53
N PHE A 78 0.33 1.87 4.59
CA PHE A 78 0.03 2.15 3.18
C PHE A 78 -0.56 0.98 2.42
N TYR A 79 -0.57 -0.24 2.99
CA TYR A 79 -1.32 -1.36 2.41
C TYR A 79 -2.60 -1.71 3.20
N GLY A 80 -2.80 -1.11 4.39
CA GLY A 80 -3.97 -1.41 5.23
C GLY A 80 -4.01 -2.85 5.77
N GLN A 81 -2.85 -3.50 5.93
CA GLN A 81 -2.78 -4.94 6.26
C GLN A 81 -2.12 -5.25 7.61
N GLY A 82 -1.60 -4.27 8.37
CA GLY A 82 -0.95 -4.56 9.66
C GLY A 82 -1.83 -5.36 10.62
N MET A 83 -3.04 -4.85 10.89
CA MET A 83 -4.04 -5.56 11.72
C MET A 83 -4.46 -6.91 11.12
N ASN A 84 -4.67 -6.98 9.80
CA ASN A 84 -5.07 -8.20 9.12
C ASN A 84 -3.98 -9.30 9.25
N ALA A 85 -2.71 -8.94 9.06
CA ALA A 85 -1.58 -9.82 9.23
C ALA A 85 -1.41 -10.27 10.69
N ALA A 86 -1.68 -9.40 11.66
CA ALA A 86 -1.67 -9.75 13.08
C ALA A 86 -2.82 -10.71 13.44
N PHE A 87 -4.01 -10.56 12.87
CA PHE A 87 -5.08 -11.56 13.07
C PHE A 87 -4.78 -12.89 12.36
N GLU A 88 -4.13 -12.84 11.20
CA GLU A 88 -3.67 -14.04 10.51
C GLU A 88 -2.62 -14.80 11.34
N ASP A 89 -1.73 -14.10 12.05
CA ASP A 89 -0.82 -14.70 13.02
C ASP A 89 -1.57 -15.51 14.08
N CYS A 90 -2.59 -14.91 14.71
CA CYS A 90 -3.39 -15.59 15.74
C CYS A 90 -4.05 -16.86 15.18
N SER A 91 -4.63 -16.78 13.97
CA SER A 91 -5.25 -17.92 13.31
C SER A 91 -4.25 -19.04 12.97
N ILE A 92 -3.07 -18.71 12.47
CA ILE A 92 -2.03 -19.69 12.13
C ILE A 92 -1.46 -20.31 13.40
N LEU A 93 -1.20 -19.52 14.43
CA LEU A 93 -0.72 -20.01 15.72
C LEU A 93 -1.72 -20.99 16.35
N ASN A 94 -3.01 -20.65 16.37
CA ASN A 94 -4.05 -21.54 16.90
C ASN A 94 -4.08 -22.88 16.15
N ARG A 95 -4.06 -22.85 14.81
CA ARG A 95 -4.03 -24.07 13.99
C ARG A 95 -2.78 -24.93 14.24
N LEU A 96 -1.63 -24.33 14.50
CA LEU A 96 -0.41 -25.06 14.85
C LEU A 96 -0.52 -25.72 16.24
N ILE A 97 -1.11 -25.02 17.21
CA ILE A 97 -1.39 -25.56 18.54
C ILE A 97 -2.36 -26.74 18.43
N ASP A 98 -3.45 -26.62 17.67
CA ASP A 98 -4.42 -27.70 17.49
C ASP A 98 -3.78 -28.94 16.86
N ARG A 99 -2.87 -28.74 15.88
CA ARG A 99 -2.24 -29.84 15.14
C ARG A 99 -1.11 -30.53 15.90
N ARG A 100 -0.33 -29.79 16.70
CA ARG A 100 0.89 -30.31 17.35
C ARG A 100 0.77 -30.47 18.86
N GLY A 101 -0.22 -29.85 19.48
CA GLY A 101 -0.25 -29.62 20.92
C GLY A 101 0.85 -28.65 21.38
N THR A 102 0.99 -28.49 22.70
CA THR A 102 1.93 -27.54 23.32
C THR A 102 3.11 -28.22 24.01
N GLY A 103 3.31 -29.53 23.81
CA GLY A 103 4.39 -30.30 24.45
C GLY A 103 5.78 -29.83 24.05
N ASP A 104 6.00 -29.56 22.76
CA ASP A 104 7.24 -28.98 22.23
C ASP A 104 7.01 -27.56 21.68
N ARG A 105 6.93 -26.59 22.61
CA ARG A 105 6.76 -25.17 22.27
C ARG A 105 7.91 -24.62 21.44
N GLN A 106 9.12 -25.14 21.59
CA GLN A 106 10.27 -24.62 20.87
C GLN A 106 10.13 -24.93 19.38
N ALA A 107 9.81 -26.18 19.03
CA ALA A 107 9.57 -26.54 17.64
C ALA A 107 8.29 -25.89 17.08
N LEU A 108 7.24 -25.73 17.88
CA LEU A 108 6.01 -25.04 17.47
C LEU A 108 6.27 -23.58 17.10
N PHE A 109 6.99 -22.85 17.95
CA PHE A 109 7.31 -21.44 17.71
C PHE A 109 8.27 -21.24 16.53
N ALA A 110 9.22 -22.16 16.34
CA ALA A 110 10.10 -22.15 15.17
C ALA A 110 9.29 -22.30 13.88
N GLU A 111 8.39 -23.29 13.84
CA GLU A 111 7.54 -23.52 12.67
C GLU A 111 6.60 -22.33 12.39
N PHE A 112 6.02 -21.74 13.43
CA PHE A 112 5.21 -20.53 13.29
C PHE A 112 6.01 -19.39 12.61
N GLN A 113 7.24 -19.14 13.07
CA GLN A 113 8.09 -18.13 12.46
C GLN A 113 8.40 -18.46 10.99
N ASP A 114 8.73 -19.71 10.67
CA ASP A 114 9.07 -20.13 9.31
C ASP A 114 7.89 -19.95 8.34
N LEU A 115 6.66 -20.16 8.81
CA LEU A 115 5.44 -19.92 8.03
C LEU A 115 5.12 -18.43 7.86
N ARG A 116 5.31 -17.62 8.90
CA ARG A 116 4.85 -16.22 8.92
C ARG A 116 5.86 -15.20 8.44
N LYS A 117 7.14 -15.40 8.77
CA LYS A 117 8.19 -14.42 8.50
C LYS A 117 8.35 -14.08 7.01
N PRO A 118 8.33 -15.05 6.06
CA PRO A 118 8.42 -14.71 4.64
C PRO A 118 7.26 -13.83 4.15
N ASN A 119 6.06 -14.07 4.68
CA ASN A 119 4.85 -13.35 4.31
C ASN A 119 4.84 -11.91 4.84
N THR A 120 5.20 -11.73 6.11
CA THR A 120 5.24 -10.41 6.77
C THR A 120 6.40 -9.55 6.26
N ASP A 121 7.56 -10.16 5.94
CA ASP A 121 8.66 -9.47 5.27
C ASP A 121 8.28 -8.97 3.86
N VAL A 122 7.48 -9.76 3.13
CA VAL A 122 6.92 -9.34 1.84
C VAL A 122 5.94 -8.19 2.04
N LEU A 123 5.04 -8.29 3.02
CA LEU A 123 4.07 -7.24 3.31
C LEU A 123 4.74 -5.91 3.69
N ALA A 124 5.81 -5.94 4.47
CA ALA A 124 6.60 -4.76 4.81
C ALA A 124 7.14 -4.06 3.56
N ARG A 125 7.73 -4.83 2.62
CA ARG A 125 8.22 -4.30 1.35
C ARG A 125 7.11 -3.74 0.47
N LEU A 126 5.97 -4.43 0.41
CA LEU A 126 4.81 -3.97 -0.36
C LEU A 126 4.24 -2.66 0.19
N SER A 127 4.20 -2.52 1.51
CA SER A 127 3.72 -1.30 2.18
C SER A 127 4.63 -0.11 1.86
N ILE A 128 5.95 -0.31 1.89
CA ILE A 128 6.95 0.71 1.48
C ILE A 128 6.82 1.03 -0.01
N ALA A 129 6.70 0.03 -0.87
CA ALA A 129 6.54 0.26 -2.31
C ALA A 129 5.24 1.04 -2.62
N ASN A 130 4.14 0.72 -1.93
CA ASN A 130 2.87 1.40 -2.13
C ASN A 130 2.92 2.85 -1.64
N PHE A 131 3.65 3.16 -0.57
CA PHE A 131 3.90 4.53 -0.13
C PHE A 131 4.51 5.39 -1.25
N PHE A 132 5.61 4.92 -1.86
CA PHE A 132 6.26 5.63 -2.96
C PHE A 132 5.38 5.68 -4.23
N GLU A 133 4.61 4.62 -4.50
CA GLU A 133 3.67 4.62 -5.62
C GLU A 133 2.64 5.76 -5.46
N MET A 134 2.06 5.88 -4.26
CA MET A 134 1.07 6.91 -3.93
C MET A 134 1.65 8.32 -3.95
N GLN A 135 2.90 8.51 -3.49
CA GLN A 135 3.53 9.82 -3.41
C GLN A 135 3.87 10.42 -4.79
N ASP A 136 4.51 9.66 -5.68
CA ASP A 136 5.17 10.21 -6.88
C ASP A 136 4.55 9.73 -8.21
N THR A 137 3.92 8.55 -8.20
CA THR A 137 3.60 7.87 -9.47
C THR A 137 2.12 7.62 -9.71
N ALA A 138 1.26 7.76 -8.69
CA ALA A 138 -0.18 7.51 -8.81
C ALA A 138 -0.87 8.36 -9.91
N ARG A 139 -0.38 9.57 -10.15
CA ARG A 139 -0.89 10.48 -11.21
C ARG A 139 -0.22 10.28 -12.57
N ARG A 140 0.78 9.40 -12.69
CA ARG A 140 1.48 9.17 -13.95
C ARG A 140 0.58 8.35 -14.89
N PRO A 141 0.39 8.79 -16.16
CA PRO A 141 -0.49 8.10 -17.11
C PRO A 141 -0.15 6.62 -17.33
N LEU A 142 1.13 6.25 -17.22
CA LEU A 142 1.59 4.86 -17.35
C LEU A 142 1.09 3.97 -16.21
N VAL A 143 1.12 4.45 -14.96
CA VAL A 143 0.61 3.71 -13.80
C VAL A 143 -0.90 3.51 -13.91
N THR A 144 -1.62 4.57 -14.29
CA THR A 144 -3.06 4.48 -14.55
C THR A 144 -3.38 3.51 -15.69
N ALA A 145 -2.63 3.56 -16.80
CA ALA A 145 -2.80 2.66 -17.92
C ALA A 145 -2.57 1.20 -17.52
N ARG A 146 -1.48 0.91 -16.79
CA ARG A 146 -1.18 -0.45 -16.30
C ARG A 146 -2.27 -0.99 -15.37
N LYS A 147 -2.77 -0.17 -14.43
CA LYS A 147 -3.90 -0.55 -13.57
C LYS A 147 -5.16 -0.87 -14.38
N ARG A 148 -5.50 -0.04 -15.38
CA ARG A 148 -6.64 -0.27 -16.27
C ARG A 148 -6.48 -1.55 -17.09
N THR A 149 -5.29 -1.79 -17.66
CA THR A 149 -4.99 -3.02 -18.40
C THR A 149 -5.11 -4.23 -17.49
N SER A 150 -4.57 -4.20 -16.28
CA SER A 150 -4.70 -5.31 -15.31
C SER A 150 -6.17 -5.60 -14.96
N ILE A 151 -6.98 -4.57 -14.71
CA ILE A 151 -8.42 -4.74 -14.45
C ILE A 151 -9.14 -5.31 -15.69
N PHE A 152 -8.78 -4.85 -16.89
CA PHE A 152 -9.36 -5.34 -18.14
C PHE A 152 -8.98 -6.80 -18.42
N LEU A 153 -7.72 -7.18 -18.23
CA LEU A 153 -7.27 -8.57 -18.30
C LEU A 153 -7.99 -9.45 -17.28
N ASN A 154 -8.17 -8.99 -16.04
CA ASN A 154 -8.93 -9.72 -15.04
C ASN A 154 -10.39 -9.94 -15.48
N LYS A 155 -11.00 -8.96 -16.17
CA LYS A 155 -12.35 -9.13 -16.74
C LYS A 155 -12.37 -10.16 -17.87
N LEU A 156 -11.38 -10.17 -18.76
CA LEU A 156 -11.29 -11.09 -19.90
C LEU A 156 -10.93 -12.53 -19.48
N PHE A 157 -9.95 -12.69 -18.60
CA PHE A 157 -9.37 -13.99 -18.22
C PHE A 157 -9.83 -14.50 -16.84
N ARG A 158 -10.73 -13.76 -16.18
CA ARG A 158 -11.32 -14.07 -14.86
C ARG A 158 -10.24 -14.47 -13.83
N GLN A 159 -10.48 -15.53 -13.06
CA GLN A 159 -9.62 -15.99 -11.95
C GLN A 159 -8.15 -16.27 -12.30
N HIS A 160 -7.79 -16.33 -13.59
CA HIS A 160 -6.41 -16.58 -14.03
C HIS A 160 -5.51 -15.33 -13.97
N SER A 161 -6.10 -14.13 -14.04
CA SER A 161 -5.35 -12.85 -14.01
C SER A 161 -5.81 -11.94 -12.87
N MET A 162 -5.75 -12.46 -11.64
CA MET A 162 -6.11 -11.69 -10.44
C MET A 162 -5.05 -10.62 -10.13
N PRO A 163 -5.43 -9.33 -9.97
CA PRO A 163 -4.49 -8.27 -9.56
C PRO A 163 -3.89 -8.55 -8.17
N LEU A 164 -2.65 -8.09 -7.94
CA LEU A 164 -1.97 -8.27 -6.66
C LEU A 164 -2.79 -7.73 -5.48
N TYR A 165 -3.38 -6.53 -5.63
CA TYR A 165 -4.26 -5.95 -4.61
C TYR A 165 -5.42 -6.88 -4.24
N THR A 166 -6.07 -7.50 -5.22
CA THR A 166 -7.17 -8.43 -4.97
C THR A 166 -6.70 -9.68 -4.25
N MET A 167 -5.55 -10.24 -4.63
CA MET A 167 -4.98 -11.40 -3.95
C MET A 167 -4.69 -11.08 -2.47
N ILE A 168 -4.17 -9.90 -2.18
CA ILE A 168 -3.78 -9.52 -0.82
C ILE A 168 -4.98 -9.10 0.04
N SER A 169 -5.92 -8.32 -0.51
CA SER A 169 -6.99 -7.69 0.27
C SER A 169 -8.29 -8.50 0.30
N HIS A 170 -8.48 -9.45 -0.62
CA HIS A 170 -9.76 -10.17 -0.78
C HIS A 170 -9.62 -11.70 -0.79
N THR A 171 -8.44 -12.23 -0.46
CA THR A 171 -8.21 -13.67 -0.33
C THR A 171 -7.34 -13.96 0.89
N THR A 172 -7.14 -15.25 1.18
CA THR A 172 -6.22 -15.75 2.21
C THR A 172 -4.97 -16.40 1.61
N ILE A 173 -4.63 -16.07 0.35
CA ILE A 173 -3.39 -16.52 -0.28
C ILE A 173 -2.22 -15.91 0.51
N PRO A 174 -1.21 -16.71 0.91
CA PRO A 174 -0.04 -16.19 1.61
C PRO A 174 0.61 -15.03 0.83
N TYR A 175 0.94 -13.93 1.51
CA TYR A 175 1.49 -12.72 0.86
C TYR A 175 2.68 -13.00 -0.06
N ALA A 176 3.59 -13.90 0.33
CA ALA A 176 4.74 -14.29 -0.49
C ALA A 176 4.31 -15.02 -1.77
N GLU A 177 3.31 -15.90 -1.68
CA GLU A 177 2.75 -16.60 -2.83
C GLU A 177 2.01 -15.64 -3.77
N ALA A 178 1.23 -14.70 -3.22
CA ALA A 178 0.54 -13.68 -4.01
C ALA A 178 1.52 -12.84 -4.85
N VAL A 179 2.67 -12.47 -4.27
CA VAL A 179 3.73 -11.75 -5.00
C VAL A 179 4.36 -12.60 -6.09
N GLU A 180 4.65 -13.88 -5.82
CA GLU A 180 5.23 -14.75 -6.85
C GLU A 180 4.25 -15.02 -7.99
N LYS A 181 2.98 -15.26 -7.67
CA LYS A 181 1.92 -15.38 -8.66
C LYS A 181 1.78 -14.12 -9.51
N HIS A 182 1.85 -12.94 -8.89
CA HIS A 182 1.84 -11.67 -9.62
C HIS A 182 3.05 -11.51 -10.53
N ARG A 183 4.26 -11.84 -10.06
CA ARG A 183 5.49 -11.81 -10.88
C ARG A 183 5.40 -12.74 -12.08
N ARG A 184 4.80 -13.92 -11.91
CA ARG A 184 4.56 -14.86 -13.02
C ARG A 184 3.58 -14.30 -14.03
N GLN A 185 2.47 -13.71 -13.57
CA GLN A 185 1.50 -13.04 -14.45
C GLN A 185 2.14 -11.90 -15.24
N GLU A 186 2.95 -11.07 -14.59
CA GLU A 186 3.70 -9.99 -15.22
C GLU A 186 4.69 -10.51 -16.27
N ARG A 187 5.43 -11.59 -15.97
CA ARG A 187 6.35 -12.20 -16.93
C ARG A 187 5.62 -12.71 -18.18
N ILE A 188 4.48 -13.38 -18.00
CA ILE A 188 3.65 -13.88 -19.10
C ILE A 188 3.10 -12.71 -19.92
N ALA A 189 2.58 -11.66 -19.27
CA ALA A 189 2.06 -10.48 -19.95
C ALA A 189 3.12 -9.78 -20.81
N ARG A 190 4.37 -9.67 -20.31
CA ARG A 190 5.49 -9.14 -21.10
C ARG A 190 5.82 -10.03 -22.29
N TRP A 191 5.84 -11.34 -22.10
CA TRP A 191 6.12 -12.31 -23.17
C TRP A 191 5.06 -12.27 -24.28
N LEU A 192 3.79 -12.03 -23.91
CA LEU A 192 2.67 -11.85 -24.85
C LEU A 192 2.62 -10.44 -25.48
N GLY A 193 3.61 -9.58 -25.25
CA GLY A 193 3.68 -8.24 -25.84
C GLY A 193 2.65 -7.26 -25.28
N LEU A 194 2.06 -7.54 -24.12
CA LEU A 194 1.01 -6.70 -23.54
C LEU A 194 1.51 -5.30 -23.13
N ASP A 195 2.82 -5.13 -22.98
CA ASP A 195 3.45 -3.83 -22.76
C ASP A 195 3.17 -2.86 -23.93
N LEU A 196 3.05 -3.36 -25.17
CA LEU A 196 2.66 -2.54 -26.32
C LEU A 196 1.22 -2.03 -26.18
N VAL A 197 0.32 -2.87 -25.65
CA VAL A 197 -1.08 -2.49 -25.36
C VAL A 197 -1.11 -1.44 -24.25
N VAL A 198 -0.33 -1.62 -23.18
CA VAL A 198 -0.19 -0.61 -22.10
C VAL A 198 0.34 0.71 -22.66
N GLY A 199 1.34 0.66 -23.55
CA GLY A 199 1.89 1.83 -24.25
C GLY A 199 0.84 2.56 -25.09
N ALA A 200 0.07 1.85 -25.89
CA ALA A 200 -1.01 2.41 -26.71
C ALA A 200 -2.12 3.04 -25.86
N VAL A 201 -2.55 2.36 -24.78
CA VAL A 201 -3.52 2.90 -23.82
C VAL A 201 -2.97 4.15 -23.11
N SER A 202 -1.69 4.15 -22.74
CA SER A 202 -1.04 5.31 -22.12
C SER A 202 -1.03 6.52 -23.07
N LEU A 203 -0.67 6.31 -24.34
CA LEU A 203 -0.70 7.35 -25.38
C LEU A 203 -2.11 7.90 -25.56
N HIS A 204 -3.12 7.03 -25.62
CA HIS A 204 -4.52 7.44 -25.73
C HIS A 204 -4.98 8.29 -24.53
N VAL A 205 -4.61 7.90 -23.29
CA VAL A 205 -4.91 8.68 -22.08
C VAL A 205 -4.22 10.05 -22.13
N ARG A 206 -2.96 10.12 -22.56
CA ARG A 206 -2.22 11.39 -22.71
C ARG A 206 -2.88 12.31 -23.74
N LEU A 207 -3.26 11.77 -24.89
CA LEU A 207 -3.92 12.53 -25.96
C LEU A 207 -5.27 13.08 -25.50
N ARG A 208 -6.10 12.27 -24.83
CA ARG A 208 -7.38 12.75 -24.27
C ARG A 208 -7.18 13.84 -23.23
N ALA A 209 -6.21 13.69 -22.32
CA ALA A 209 -5.92 14.72 -21.33
C ALA A 209 -5.43 16.03 -21.99
N ALA A 210 -4.60 15.95 -23.04
CA ALA A 210 -4.14 17.13 -23.77
C ALA A 210 -5.29 17.83 -24.53
N LEU A 211 -6.18 17.06 -25.16
CA LEU A 211 -7.36 17.59 -25.85
C LEU A 211 -8.33 18.26 -24.86
N ALA A 212 -8.57 17.66 -23.69
CA ALA A 212 -9.40 18.25 -22.64
C ALA A 212 -8.82 19.59 -22.14
N ARG A 213 -7.50 19.65 -21.91
CA ARG A 213 -6.83 20.91 -21.54
C ARG A 213 -6.93 21.98 -22.62
N ARG A 214 -6.75 21.62 -23.89
CA ARG A 214 -6.91 22.55 -25.02
C ARG A 214 -8.34 23.09 -25.13
N ARG A 215 -9.34 22.24 -24.91
CA ARG A 215 -10.75 22.64 -24.91
C ARG A 215 -11.08 23.57 -23.75
N ALA A 216 -10.60 23.27 -22.54
CA ALA A 216 -10.75 24.13 -21.37
C ALA A 216 -10.05 25.48 -21.56
N ALA A 217 -8.84 25.50 -22.14
CA ALA A 217 -8.11 26.73 -22.43
C ALA A 217 -8.85 27.63 -23.43
N ARG A 218 -9.42 27.07 -24.51
CA ARG A 218 -10.23 27.84 -25.48
C ARG A 218 -11.47 28.45 -24.84
N LEU A 219 -12.21 27.68 -24.05
CA LEU A 219 -13.40 28.16 -23.35
C LEU A 219 -13.09 29.29 -22.34
N ALA A 220 -11.88 29.31 -21.78
CA ALA A 220 -11.42 30.38 -20.89
C ALA A 220 -10.89 31.63 -21.62
N THR A 221 -10.59 31.55 -22.93
CA THR A 221 -10.21 32.72 -23.75
C THR A 221 -11.40 33.36 -24.45
N GLU A 222 -12.52 32.64 -24.57
CA GLU A 222 -13.78 33.10 -25.18
C GLU A 222 -14.78 33.69 -24.16
N ALA A 223 -14.46 33.64 -22.85
CA ALA A 223 -15.24 34.21 -21.75
C ALA A 223 -14.52 35.42 -21.15
#